data_AF-A0A6C0CTJ1-F1
#
_entry.id   AF-A0A6C0CTJ1-F1
#
_cell.length_a   1.000
_cell.length_b   1.000
_cell.length_c   1.000
_cell.angle_alpha   90.00
_cell.angle_beta   90.00
_cell.angle_gamma   90.00
#
_symmetry.space_group_name_H-M   'P 1'
#
loop_
_entity.id
_entity.type
_entity.pdbx_description
1 polymer ?
#
loop_
_entity_poly.entity_id
_entity_poly.type
_entity_poly.pdbx_seq_one_letter_code
_entity_poly.pdbx_strand_id
1 'polypeptide(L)'
;MVYRQTWRPERVSKQWFVVKLASPTGLAVLQNGGQNKEDIYVRRQAFEIFNAVANTDKSQRNMIFLITIKNLVFDYQMYFMAYMLKKDEYNLSLKDDKIDTLTYEITTLVTENKQQSYEIQKQSYDLSALASDFKLLMKRTQNIDETLRHEIGLHEQTHQLLDEVKNELSDVKNELDTQTDHLNVVIDAVEQVMDHIVPGIKEQLMTDHFVVLHNRDDLDHYYIIRSQKRALTASIRSIRKEYPAMYVLVDEIDYTHPKNLFILFKQYLIEHKNDNIFVTHNHVHVFDTYITRSTVPTDHKLIHVFETVKSTIVQPLQDTIEHVRV
;
A
#
# COMPACT_ATOMS: atom_id res chain seq x y z
N MET A 1 78.56 -14.64 -24.70
CA MET A 1 79.65 -14.57 -25.72
C MET A 1 80.82 -15.40 -25.19
N VAL A 2 80.90 -16.66 -25.60
CA VAL A 2 81.89 -17.62 -25.06
C VAL A 2 83.10 -17.63 -25.98
N TYR A 3 84.25 -17.14 -25.49
CA TYR A 3 85.50 -17.21 -26.22
C TYR A 3 85.95 -18.68 -26.33
N ARG A 4 85.67 -19.33 -27.46
CA ARG A 4 86.31 -20.60 -27.84
C ARG A 4 87.75 -20.30 -28.23
N GLN A 5 88.68 -20.46 -27.30
CA GLN A 5 90.09 -20.67 -27.66
C GLN A 5 90.20 -22.06 -28.29
N THR A 6 90.12 -22.11 -29.62
CA THR A 6 90.48 -23.30 -30.39
C THR A 6 91.99 -23.48 -30.30
N TRP A 7 92.41 -24.52 -29.57
CA TRP A 7 93.80 -24.96 -29.54
C TRP A 7 94.15 -25.49 -30.93
N ARG A 8 94.83 -24.69 -31.74
CA ARG A 8 95.29 -25.10 -33.08
C ARG A 8 96.66 -25.78 -32.95
N PRO A 9 96.79 -27.08 -33.31
CA PRO A 9 98.08 -27.79 -33.28
C PRO A 9 99.15 -27.12 -34.16
N GLU A 10 98.72 -26.35 -35.16
CA GLU A 10 99.56 -25.60 -36.10
C GLU A 10 100.44 -24.53 -35.43
N ARG A 11 100.20 -24.15 -34.16
CA ARG A 11 101.03 -23.16 -33.46
C ARG A 11 102.27 -23.77 -32.79
N VAL A 12 102.29 -25.07 -32.52
CA VAL A 12 103.46 -25.74 -31.89
C VAL A 12 104.57 -25.99 -32.92
N SER A 13 104.23 -26.12 -34.21
CA SER A 13 105.20 -26.29 -35.31
C SER A 13 105.99 -25.02 -35.64
N LYS A 14 105.61 -23.87 -35.08
CA LYS A 14 106.25 -22.56 -35.29
C LYS A 14 107.19 -22.15 -34.15
N GLN A 15 107.57 -23.08 -33.27
CA GLN A 15 108.60 -22.83 -32.26
C GLN A 15 109.99 -22.86 -32.91
N TRP A 16 110.72 -21.76 -32.75
CA TRP A 16 112.08 -21.59 -33.24
C TRP A 16 113.07 -21.93 -32.13
N PHE A 17 114.06 -22.76 -32.44
CA PHE A 17 115.13 -23.11 -31.51
C PHE A 17 116.41 -22.41 -31.95
N VAL A 18 117.12 -21.79 -31.00
CA VAL A 18 118.43 -21.17 -31.25
C VAL A 18 119.51 -22.24 -31.11
N VAL A 19 120.27 -22.45 -32.18
CA VAL A 19 121.42 -23.37 -32.19
C VAL A 19 122.69 -22.55 -32.43
N LYS A 20 123.70 -22.78 -31.59
CA LYS A 20 125.04 -22.18 -31.74
C LYS A 20 125.98 -23.21 -32.33
N LEU A 21 126.52 -22.94 -33.52
CA LEU A 21 127.52 -23.80 -34.15
C LEU A 21 128.90 -23.51 -33.53
N ALA A 22 129.58 -24.55 -33.06
CA ALA A 22 131.01 -24.50 -32.77
C ALA A 22 131.77 -25.01 -34.00
N SER A 23 132.89 -24.36 -34.35
CA SER A 23 133.74 -24.71 -35.49
C SER A 23 134.13 -26.21 -35.48
N PRO A 24 134.24 -26.89 -36.63
CA PRO A 24 134.49 -28.34 -36.69
C PRO A 24 135.93 -28.75 -36.31
N THR A 25 136.81 -27.80 -36.06
CA THR A 25 138.22 -28.06 -35.76
C THR A 25 138.45 -28.02 -34.25
N GLY A 26 138.63 -29.18 -33.64
CA GLY A 26 139.03 -29.38 -32.24
C GLY A 26 140.46 -28.92 -31.93
N LEU A 27 140.81 -27.67 -32.25
CA LEU A 27 142.09 -27.05 -31.95
C LEU A 27 141.85 -25.76 -31.16
N ALA A 28 142.41 -25.69 -29.94
CA ALA A 28 142.49 -24.47 -29.17
C ALA A 28 143.54 -23.55 -29.82
N VAL A 29 143.10 -22.56 -30.61
CA VAL A 29 144.01 -21.53 -31.15
C VAL A 29 143.49 -20.15 -30.78
N LEU A 30 144.13 -19.63 -29.73
CA LEU A 30 144.62 -18.27 -29.50
C LEU A 30 143.67 -17.07 -29.63
N GLN A 31 143.77 -16.26 -28.58
CA GLN A 31 143.26 -14.92 -28.38
C GLN A 31 143.41 -14.03 -29.63
N ASN A 32 142.37 -13.25 -29.91
CA ASN A 32 142.28 -12.14 -30.88
C ASN A 32 141.72 -12.46 -32.29
N GLY A 33 140.58 -13.13 -32.35
CA GLY A 33 139.69 -13.12 -33.52
C GLY A 33 138.24 -13.40 -33.12
N GLY A 34 137.35 -12.42 -33.26
CA GLY A 34 135.94 -12.57 -32.93
C GLY A 34 135.27 -13.62 -33.81
N GLN A 35 135.05 -14.82 -33.28
CA GLN A 35 134.15 -15.78 -33.92
C GLN A 35 132.71 -15.31 -33.71
N ASN A 36 132.09 -14.81 -34.77
CA ASN A 36 130.65 -14.52 -34.78
C ASN A 36 129.89 -15.82 -34.47
N LYS A 37 129.39 -15.94 -33.24
CA LYS A 37 128.39 -16.94 -32.90
C LYS A 37 127.08 -16.47 -33.50
N GLU A 38 126.81 -16.83 -34.74
CA GLU A 38 125.51 -16.57 -35.35
C GLU A 38 124.47 -17.48 -34.72
N ASP A 39 123.40 -16.87 -34.19
CA ASP A 39 122.25 -17.59 -33.69
C ASP A 39 121.42 -18.07 -34.89
N ILE A 40 121.43 -19.38 -35.15
CA ILE A 40 120.64 -19.99 -36.22
C ILE A 40 119.31 -20.46 -35.63
N TYR A 41 118.22 -19.92 -36.16
CA TYR A 41 116.87 -20.31 -35.80
C TYR A 41 116.42 -21.49 -36.66
N VAL A 42 116.27 -22.65 -36.03
CA VAL A 42 115.85 -23.88 -36.70
C VAL A 42 114.46 -24.30 -36.27
N ARG A 43 113.72 -24.91 -37.19
CA ARG A 43 112.43 -25.54 -36.87
C ARG A 43 112.65 -26.80 -36.03
N ARG A 44 111.67 -27.16 -35.20
CA ARG A 44 111.70 -28.35 -34.34
C ARG A 44 112.18 -29.62 -35.04
N GLN A 45 111.68 -29.90 -36.25
CA GLN A 45 112.07 -31.08 -37.03
C GLN A 45 113.57 -31.08 -37.39
N ALA A 46 114.12 -29.92 -37.77
CA ALA A 46 115.54 -29.78 -38.04
C ALA A 46 116.38 -29.92 -36.76
N PHE A 47 115.92 -29.39 -35.62
CA PHE A 47 116.57 -29.57 -34.32
C PHE A 47 116.60 -31.03 -33.85
N GLU A 48 115.52 -31.79 -34.10
CA GLU A 48 115.46 -33.23 -33.83
C GLU A 48 116.53 -33.98 -34.65
N ILE A 49 116.66 -33.66 -35.94
CA ILE A 49 117.69 -34.22 -36.83
C ILE A 49 119.10 -33.84 -36.34
N PHE A 50 119.34 -32.57 -36.00
CA PHE A 50 120.65 -32.14 -35.51
C PHE A 50 121.05 -32.83 -34.20
N ASN A 51 120.12 -32.99 -33.25
CA ASN A 51 120.42 -33.73 -32.01
C ASN A 51 120.71 -35.22 -32.28
N ALA A 52 119.98 -35.85 -33.21
CA ALA A 52 120.22 -37.24 -33.58
C ALA A 52 121.61 -37.42 -34.22
N VAL A 53 122.01 -36.51 -35.11
CA VAL A 53 123.30 -36.56 -35.82
C VAL A 53 124.48 -36.20 -34.91
N ALA A 54 124.32 -35.24 -33.99
CA ALA A 54 125.40 -34.78 -33.13
C ALA A 54 125.94 -35.85 -32.16
N ASN A 55 125.12 -36.86 -31.81
CA ASN A 55 125.47 -38.02 -30.98
C ASN A 55 126.41 -37.75 -29.80
N THR A 56 126.12 -36.69 -29.03
CA THR A 56 126.80 -36.37 -27.76
C THR A 56 125.90 -36.70 -26.58
N ASP A 57 126.43 -36.84 -25.37
CA ASP A 57 125.63 -37.04 -24.14
C ASP A 57 124.54 -35.98 -23.95
N LYS A 58 124.80 -34.75 -24.40
CA LYS A 58 123.84 -33.65 -24.32
C LYS A 58 122.72 -33.82 -25.36
N SER A 59 123.05 -34.27 -26.57
CA SER A 59 122.06 -34.48 -27.62
C SER A 59 121.19 -35.71 -27.34
N GLN A 60 121.75 -36.77 -26.75
CA GLN A 60 121.00 -37.93 -26.26
C GLN A 60 120.02 -37.54 -25.13
N ARG A 61 120.45 -36.74 -24.15
CA ARG A 61 119.56 -36.20 -23.11
C ARG A 61 118.43 -35.34 -23.67
N ASN A 62 118.73 -34.46 -24.63
CA ASN A 62 117.72 -33.66 -25.31
C ASN A 62 116.72 -34.54 -26.08
N MET A 63 117.19 -35.61 -26.72
CA MET A 63 116.35 -36.53 -27.48
C MET A 63 115.42 -37.33 -26.56
N ILE A 64 115.91 -37.82 -25.41
CA ILE A 64 115.07 -38.44 -24.36
C ILE A 64 113.99 -37.47 -23.91
N PHE A 65 114.35 -36.22 -23.58
CA PHE A 65 113.39 -35.20 -23.15
C PHE A 65 112.31 -34.93 -24.22
N LEU A 66 112.70 -34.83 -25.49
CA LEU A 66 111.76 -34.62 -26.60
C LEU A 66 110.80 -35.81 -26.78
N ILE A 67 111.28 -37.04 -26.60
CA ILE A 67 110.45 -38.25 -26.64
C ILE A 67 109.46 -38.25 -25.46
N THR A 68 109.91 -37.95 -24.24
CA THR A 68 109.04 -37.89 -23.05
C THR A 68 107.91 -36.89 -23.23
N ILE A 69 108.19 -35.68 -23.74
CA ILE A 69 107.14 -34.69 -24.02
C ILE A 69 106.17 -35.19 -25.09
N LYS A 70 106.67 -35.83 -26.16
CA LYS A 70 105.79 -36.37 -27.22
C LYS A 70 104.82 -37.42 -26.67
N ASN A 71 105.31 -38.33 -25.83
CA ASN A 71 104.48 -39.36 -25.21
C ASN A 71 103.43 -38.74 -24.28
N LEU A 72 103.81 -37.77 -23.45
CA LEU A 72 102.89 -37.13 -22.50
C LEU A 72 101.75 -36.35 -23.21
N VAL A 73 102.07 -35.71 -24.33
CA VAL A 73 101.05 -35.05 -25.17
C VAL A 73 100.12 -36.08 -25.81
N PHE A 74 100.65 -37.21 -26.28
CA PHE A 74 99.86 -38.29 -26.87
C PHE A 74 98.92 -38.92 -25.84
N ASP A 75 99.42 -39.24 -24.64
CA ASP A 75 98.64 -39.82 -23.55
C ASP A 75 97.50 -38.89 -23.12
N TYR A 76 97.77 -37.58 -23.02
CA TYR A 76 96.74 -36.58 -22.74
C TYR A 76 95.66 -36.54 -23.82
N GLN A 77 96.05 -36.61 -25.10
CA GLN A 77 95.10 -36.64 -26.21
C GLN A 77 94.23 -37.90 -26.20
N MET A 78 94.83 -39.06 -25.92
CA MET A 78 94.11 -40.32 -25.79
C MET A 78 93.12 -40.29 -24.62
N TYR A 79 93.54 -39.78 -23.46
CA TYR A 79 92.66 -39.59 -22.31
C TYR A 79 91.50 -38.63 -22.61
N PHE A 80 91.80 -37.49 -23.24
CA PHE A 80 90.78 -36.51 -23.61
C PHE A 80 89.76 -37.07 -24.60
N MET A 81 90.19 -37.85 -25.60
CA MET A 81 89.27 -38.53 -26.53
C MET A 81 88.41 -39.57 -25.80
N ALA A 82 89.01 -40.38 -24.92
CA ALA A 82 88.27 -41.38 -24.14
C ALA A 82 87.22 -40.72 -23.22
N TYR A 83 87.57 -39.60 -22.59
CA TYR A 83 86.64 -38.80 -21.80
C TYR A 83 85.51 -38.25 -22.66
N MET A 84 85.81 -37.64 -23.82
CA MET A 84 84.78 -37.07 -24.70
C MET A 84 83.81 -38.14 -25.24
N LEU A 85 84.29 -39.35 -25.53
CA LEU A 85 83.46 -40.48 -25.96
C LEU A 85 82.53 -40.98 -24.86
N LYS A 86 83.02 -41.01 -23.61
CA LYS A 86 82.26 -41.49 -22.45
C LYS A 86 81.58 -40.38 -21.65
N LYS A 87 81.69 -39.12 -22.08
CA LYS A 87 81.17 -37.98 -21.33
C LYS A 87 79.66 -38.10 -21.12
N ASP A 88 78.95 -38.70 -22.06
CA ASP A 88 77.51 -38.94 -21.91
C ASP A 88 77.19 -40.12 -20.96
N GLU A 89 78.13 -41.06 -20.75
CA GLU A 89 78.03 -42.06 -19.68
C GLU A 89 78.29 -41.44 -18.28
N TYR A 90 79.15 -40.41 -18.21
CA TYR A 90 79.45 -39.65 -16.99
C TYR A 90 78.54 -38.44 -16.78
N ASN A 91 77.70 -38.08 -17.75
CA ASN A 91 76.53 -37.27 -17.53
C ASN A 91 75.57 -38.13 -16.70
N LEU A 92 75.82 -38.19 -15.40
CA LEU A 92 74.80 -38.38 -14.38
C LEU A 92 73.80 -37.22 -14.54
N SER A 93 72.99 -37.30 -15.58
CA SER A 93 71.59 -36.93 -15.48
C SER A 93 71.08 -37.76 -14.32
N LEU A 94 71.09 -37.19 -13.12
CA LEU A 94 70.24 -37.59 -12.01
C LEU A 94 68.78 -37.41 -12.49
N LYS A 95 68.35 -38.29 -13.40
CA LYS A 95 66.95 -38.62 -13.59
C LYS A 95 66.57 -39.41 -12.35
N ASP A 96 66.30 -38.66 -11.30
CA ASP A 96 65.69 -39.20 -10.10
C ASP A 96 64.19 -39.18 -10.36
N ASP A 97 63.65 -40.31 -10.83
CA ASP A 97 62.23 -40.48 -11.15
C ASP A 97 61.33 -40.05 -9.98
N LYS A 98 61.86 -40.09 -8.74
CA LYS A 98 61.18 -39.60 -7.54
C LYS A 98 61.05 -38.07 -7.52
N ILE A 99 62.09 -37.34 -7.94
CA ILE A 99 62.06 -35.87 -8.03
C ILE A 99 61.04 -35.43 -9.10
N ASP A 100 61.01 -36.11 -10.25
CA ASP A 100 60.05 -35.78 -11.31
C ASP A 100 58.61 -36.07 -10.87
N THR A 101 58.39 -37.21 -10.20
CA THR A 101 57.07 -37.57 -9.62
C THR A 101 56.62 -36.54 -8.59
N LEU A 102 57.49 -36.18 -7.64
CA LEU A 102 57.18 -35.16 -6.62
C LEU A 102 56.93 -33.78 -7.25
N THR A 103 57.67 -33.42 -8.30
CA THR A 103 57.48 -32.16 -9.01
C THR A 103 56.11 -32.11 -9.70
N TYR A 104 55.70 -33.23 -10.31
CA TYR A 104 54.37 -33.37 -10.89
C TYR A 104 53.27 -33.27 -9.82
N GLU A 105 53.41 -33.99 -8.70
CA GLU A 105 52.46 -33.92 -7.57
C GLU A 105 52.33 -32.51 -7.00
N ILE A 106 53.46 -31.81 -6.78
CA ILE A 106 53.46 -30.41 -6.31
C ILE A 106 52.73 -29.52 -7.31
N THR A 107 52.98 -29.69 -8.60
CA THR A 107 52.34 -28.87 -9.64
C THR A 107 50.83 -29.08 -9.63
N THR A 108 50.38 -30.34 -9.55
CA THR A 108 48.96 -30.71 -9.45
C THR A 108 48.31 -30.10 -8.21
N LEU A 109 48.92 -30.27 -7.04
CA LEU A 109 48.43 -29.69 -5.79
C LEU A 109 48.34 -28.16 -5.84
N VAL A 110 49.32 -27.49 -6.45
CA VAL A 110 49.29 -26.04 -6.63
C VAL A 110 48.14 -25.62 -7.55
N THR A 111 47.87 -26.37 -8.63
CA THR A 111 46.74 -26.08 -9.52
C THR A 111 45.39 -26.30 -8.83
N GLU A 112 45.24 -27.38 -8.07
CA GLU A 112 44.02 -27.65 -7.29
C GLU A 112 43.80 -26.58 -6.22
N ASN A 113 44.85 -26.16 -5.51
CA ASN A 113 44.76 -25.12 -4.49
C ASN A 113 44.33 -23.77 -5.10
N LYS A 114 44.89 -23.41 -6.27
CA LYS A 114 44.45 -22.21 -7.00
C LYS A 114 42.97 -22.30 -7.38
N GLN A 115 42.53 -23.44 -7.89
CA GLN A 115 41.13 -23.66 -8.24
C GLN A 115 40.21 -23.52 -7.02
N GLN A 116 40.56 -24.17 -5.90
CA GLN A 116 39.82 -24.04 -4.64
C GLN A 116 39.79 -22.59 -4.14
N SER A 117 40.89 -21.85 -4.26
CA SER A 117 40.95 -20.43 -3.88
C SER A 117 39.99 -19.58 -4.72
N TYR A 118 39.86 -19.85 -6.03
CA TYR A 118 38.89 -19.15 -6.88
C TYR A 118 37.45 -19.48 -6.49
N GLU A 119 37.16 -20.75 -6.16
CA GLU A 119 35.83 -21.18 -5.72
C GLU A 119 35.42 -20.54 -4.39
N ILE A 120 36.34 -20.49 -3.41
CA ILE A 120 36.12 -19.82 -2.12
C ILE A 120 35.84 -18.33 -2.34
N GLN A 121 36.60 -17.67 -3.22
CA GLN A 121 36.39 -16.27 -3.52
C GLN A 121 35.00 -16.03 -4.15
N LYS A 122 34.60 -16.89 -5.09
CA LYS A 122 33.27 -16.82 -5.69
C LYS A 122 32.16 -17.01 -4.64
N GLN A 123 32.26 -18.02 -3.79
CA GLN A 123 31.32 -18.26 -2.71
C GLN A 123 31.23 -17.08 -1.73
N SER A 124 32.36 -16.42 -1.44
CA SER A 124 32.38 -15.22 -0.60
C SER A 124 31.60 -14.06 -1.22
N TYR A 125 31.67 -13.87 -2.54
CA TYR A 125 30.87 -12.86 -3.23
C TYR A 125 29.38 -13.20 -3.18
N ASP A 126 29.03 -14.46 -3.44
CA ASP A 126 27.64 -14.93 -3.41
C ASP A 126 27.04 -14.76 -1.99
N LEU A 127 27.79 -15.10 -0.94
CA LEU A 127 27.39 -14.88 0.45
C LEU A 127 27.22 -13.39 0.79
N SER A 128 28.09 -12.52 0.27
CA SER A 128 27.95 -11.08 0.47
C SER A 128 26.70 -10.51 -0.22
N ALA A 129 26.37 -11.00 -1.42
CA ALA A 129 25.15 -10.62 -2.12
C ALA A 129 23.91 -11.09 -1.33
N LEU A 130 23.91 -12.35 -0.89
CA LEU A 130 22.83 -12.91 -0.07
C LEU A 130 22.64 -12.14 1.24
N ALA A 131 23.71 -11.72 1.90
CA ALA A 131 23.63 -10.93 3.12
C ALA A 131 22.99 -9.54 2.87
N SER A 132 23.28 -8.92 1.72
CA SER A 132 22.63 -7.67 1.31
C SER A 132 21.13 -7.87 1.08
N ASP A 133 20.74 -8.94 0.40
CA ASP A 133 19.33 -9.27 0.15
C ASP A 133 18.59 -9.57 1.46
N PHE A 134 19.23 -10.30 2.37
CA PHE A 134 18.67 -10.55 3.71
C PHE A 134 18.45 -9.26 4.49
N LYS A 135 19.39 -8.30 4.42
CA LYS A 135 19.23 -6.99 5.05
C LYS A 135 18.06 -6.20 4.46
N LEU A 136 17.86 -6.26 3.14
CA LEU A 136 16.71 -5.65 2.48
C LEU A 136 15.40 -6.32 2.91
N LEU A 137 15.37 -7.65 3.00
CA LEU A 137 14.21 -8.41 3.45
C LEU A 137 13.83 -8.04 4.89
N MET A 138 14.81 -8.00 5.80
CA MET A 138 14.59 -7.60 7.20
C MET A 138 13.97 -6.19 7.29
N LYS A 139 14.46 -5.24 6.48
CA LYS A 139 13.88 -3.90 6.42
C LYS A 139 12.44 -3.91 5.93
N ARG A 140 12.12 -4.72 4.91
CA ARG A 140 10.73 -4.88 4.43
C ARG A 140 9.83 -5.48 5.49
N THR A 141 10.30 -6.50 6.21
CA THR A 141 9.56 -7.12 7.31
C THR A 141 9.27 -6.12 8.43
N GLN A 142 10.26 -5.30 8.81
CA GLN A 142 10.07 -4.24 9.80
C GLN A 142 8.99 -3.23 9.37
N ASN A 143 9.03 -2.78 8.11
CA ASN A 143 8.00 -1.86 7.59
C ASN A 143 6.60 -2.48 7.61
N ILE A 144 6.48 -3.77 7.27
CA ILE A 144 5.20 -4.50 7.32
C ILE A 144 4.69 -4.57 8.75
N ASP A 145 5.55 -4.90 9.72
CA ASP A 145 5.21 -4.93 11.14
C ASP A 145 4.72 -3.56 11.65
N GLU A 146 5.39 -2.48 11.25
CA GLU A 146 4.97 -1.11 11.60
C GLU A 146 3.60 -0.77 11.04
N THR A 147 3.33 -1.14 9.78
CA THR A 147 2.04 -0.91 9.13
C THR A 147 0.93 -1.72 9.81
N LEU A 148 1.20 -2.99 10.12
CA LEU A 148 0.24 -3.87 10.80
C LEU A 148 -0.10 -3.34 12.20
N ARG A 149 0.88 -2.86 12.96
CA ARG A 149 0.65 -2.23 14.27
C ARG A 149 -0.21 -0.97 14.15
N HIS A 150 0.01 -0.17 13.12
CA HIS A 150 -0.81 1.02 12.87
C HIS A 150 -2.27 0.64 12.53
N GLU A 151 -2.48 -0.36 11.67
CA GLU A 151 -3.82 -0.84 11.31
C GLU A 151 -4.57 -1.43 12.51
N ILE A 152 -3.89 -2.19 13.38
CA ILE A 152 -4.48 -2.68 14.63
C ILE A 152 -4.96 -1.51 15.51
N GLY A 153 -4.13 -0.48 15.66
CA GLY A 153 -4.50 0.72 16.43
C GLY A 153 -5.72 1.46 15.86
N LEU A 154 -5.82 1.59 14.53
CA LEU A 154 -7.00 2.14 13.87
C LEU A 154 -8.25 1.27 14.09
N HIS A 155 -8.08 -0.05 14.09
CA HIS A 155 -9.19 -0.97 14.31
C HIS A 155 -9.72 -0.90 15.75
N GLU A 156 -8.83 -0.78 16.74
CA GLU A 156 -9.21 -0.54 18.14
C GLU A 156 -9.97 0.78 18.32
N GLN A 157 -9.51 1.86 17.69
CA GLN A 157 -10.23 3.15 17.69
C GLN A 157 -11.62 3.04 17.05
N THR A 158 -11.71 2.32 15.93
CA THR A 158 -12.99 2.11 15.24
C THR A 158 -13.96 1.32 16.11
N HIS A 159 -13.47 0.31 16.84
CA HIS A 159 -14.29 -0.44 17.78
C HIS A 159 -14.82 0.41 18.94
N GLN A 160 -13.99 1.30 19.50
CA GLN A 160 -14.42 2.24 20.54
C GLN A 160 -15.55 3.16 20.05
N LEU A 161 -15.40 3.74 18.85
CA LEU A 161 -16.45 4.58 18.24
C LEU A 161 -17.74 3.78 17.98
N LEU A 162 -17.62 2.51 17.61
CA LEU A 162 -18.77 1.65 17.35
C LEU A 162 -19.55 1.35 18.64
N ASP A 163 -18.84 1.15 19.76
CA ASP A 163 -19.45 0.98 21.07
C ASP A 163 -20.12 2.28 21.56
N GLU A 164 -19.52 3.44 21.33
CA GLU A 164 -20.14 4.75 21.61
C GLU A 164 -21.44 4.94 20.82
N VAL A 165 -21.40 4.76 19.50
CA VAL A 165 -22.59 4.87 18.64
C VAL A 165 -23.67 3.87 19.03
N LYS A 166 -23.29 2.65 19.43
CA LYS A 166 -24.24 1.63 19.89
C LYS A 166 -24.96 2.07 21.17
N ASN A 167 -24.26 2.71 22.10
CA ASN A 167 -24.85 3.24 23.32
C ASN A 167 -25.80 4.40 22.99
N GLU A 168 -25.38 5.35 22.16
CA GLU A 168 -26.24 6.46 21.70
C GLU A 168 -27.51 5.95 21.00
N LEU A 169 -27.39 4.94 20.14
CA LEU A 169 -28.53 4.33 19.46
C LEU A 169 -29.49 3.66 20.46
N SER A 170 -28.96 3.07 21.53
CA SER A 170 -29.77 2.49 22.60
C SER A 170 -30.53 3.58 23.36
N ASP A 171 -29.91 4.72 23.62
CA ASP A 171 -30.55 5.85 24.31
C ASP A 171 -31.67 6.46 23.45
N VAL A 172 -31.40 6.71 22.17
CA VAL A 172 -32.40 7.21 21.21
C VAL A 172 -33.58 6.24 21.08
N LYS A 173 -33.31 4.93 21.06
CA LYS A 173 -34.38 3.92 21.03
C LYS A 173 -35.25 3.99 22.27
N ASN A 174 -34.65 4.07 23.45
CA ASN A 174 -35.39 4.19 24.71
C ASN A 174 -36.25 5.47 24.71
N GLU A 175 -35.71 6.59 24.23
CA GLU A 175 -36.48 7.84 24.11
C GLU A 175 -37.66 7.68 23.15
N LEU A 176 -37.46 7.06 21.99
CA LEU A 176 -38.52 6.81 21.02
C LEU A 176 -39.62 5.91 21.60
N ASP A 177 -39.26 4.86 22.33
CA ASP A 177 -40.20 3.97 23.01
C ASP A 177 -41.02 4.77 24.04
N THR A 178 -40.39 5.63 24.85
CA THR A 178 -41.10 6.48 25.82
C THR A 178 -42.03 7.50 25.17
N GLN A 179 -41.63 8.11 24.04
CA GLN A 179 -42.48 9.02 23.28
C GLN A 179 -43.66 8.30 22.65
N THR A 180 -43.45 7.09 22.14
CA THR A 180 -44.51 6.24 21.59
C THR A 180 -45.53 5.89 22.67
N ASP A 181 -45.07 5.52 23.86
CA ASP A 181 -45.95 5.26 25.01
C ASP A 181 -46.75 6.51 25.41
N HIS A 182 -46.12 7.69 25.45
CA HIS A 182 -46.84 8.95 25.71
C HIS A 182 -47.90 9.24 24.64
N LEU A 183 -47.58 9.00 23.37
CA LEU A 183 -48.51 9.24 22.27
C LEU A 183 -49.73 8.32 22.37
N ASN A 184 -49.53 7.06 22.76
CA ASN A 184 -50.61 6.11 23.00
C ASN A 184 -51.54 6.59 24.13
N VAL A 185 -50.98 7.11 25.23
CA VAL A 185 -51.79 7.70 26.32
C VAL A 185 -52.60 8.90 25.84
N VAL A 186 -52.02 9.76 24.98
CA VAL A 186 -52.74 10.90 24.40
C VAL A 186 -53.85 10.43 23.46
N ILE A 187 -53.60 9.42 22.62
CA ILE A 187 -54.62 8.80 21.75
C ILE A 187 -55.77 8.28 22.60
N ASP A 188 -55.50 7.51 23.65
CA ASP A 188 -56.52 6.96 24.55
C ASP A 188 -57.36 8.08 25.20
N ALA A 189 -56.72 9.18 25.62
CA ALA A 189 -57.42 10.33 26.21
C ALA A 189 -58.30 11.06 25.18
N VAL A 190 -57.80 11.25 23.95
CA VAL A 190 -58.56 11.86 22.86
C VAL A 190 -59.73 10.97 22.45
N GLU A 191 -59.53 9.65 22.34
CA GLU A 191 -60.60 8.68 22.04
C GLU A 191 -61.68 8.70 23.12
N GLN A 192 -61.31 8.74 24.40
CA GLN A 192 -62.28 8.86 25.50
C GLN A 192 -63.10 10.16 25.40
N VAL A 193 -62.47 11.29 25.08
CA VAL A 193 -63.18 12.57 24.89
C VAL A 193 -64.06 12.53 23.64
N MET A 194 -63.57 11.94 22.55
CA MET A 194 -64.33 11.78 21.31
C MET A 194 -65.56 10.88 21.49
N ASP A 195 -65.45 9.77 22.23
CA ASP A 195 -66.58 8.88 22.52
C ASP A 195 -67.68 9.56 23.33
N HIS A 196 -67.34 10.55 24.17
CA HIS A 196 -68.30 11.32 24.97
C HIS A 196 -68.93 12.49 24.22
N ILE A 197 -68.26 13.06 23.21
CA ILE A 197 -68.73 14.27 22.50
C ILE A 197 -69.29 13.96 21.11
N VAL A 198 -68.78 12.93 20.42
CA VAL A 198 -69.12 12.60 19.04
C VAL A 198 -69.28 11.08 18.87
N PRO A 199 -70.51 10.53 18.97
CA PRO A 199 -70.76 9.19 18.44
C PRO A 199 -70.44 9.20 16.94
N GLY A 200 -69.41 8.46 16.53
CA GLY A 200 -68.91 8.48 15.16
C GLY A 200 -69.99 8.21 14.13
N ILE A 201 -70.41 9.24 13.38
CA ILE A 201 -71.31 9.08 12.24
C ILE A 201 -70.47 8.59 11.07
N LYS A 202 -70.49 7.28 10.83
CA LYS A 202 -69.72 6.62 9.74
C LYS A 202 -70.20 6.98 8.32
N GLU A 203 -71.28 7.74 8.15
CA GLU A 203 -71.89 8.02 6.85
C GLU A 203 -72.29 9.50 6.65
N GLN A 204 -71.66 10.19 5.69
CA GLN A 204 -71.97 11.56 5.24
C GLN A 204 -73.43 11.78 4.77
N LEU A 205 -74.19 10.70 4.53
CA LEU A 205 -75.57 10.73 4.05
C LEU A 205 -76.61 11.11 5.12
N MET A 206 -76.21 11.14 6.40
CA MET A 206 -77.08 11.45 7.55
C MET A 206 -76.92 12.90 8.06
N THR A 207 -76.53 13.83 7.18
CA THR A 207 -76.41 15.26 7.52
C THR A 207 -77.79 15.92 7.52
N ASP A 208 -78.24 16.41 8.69
CA ASP A 208 -79.43 17.27 8.77
C ASP A 208 -79.04 18.73 8.56
N HIS A 209 -79.95 19.47 7.93
CA HIS A 209 -79.89 20.93 7.83
C HIS A 209 -80.67 21.58 8.97
N PHE A 210 -80.12 22.67 9.50
CA PHE A 210 -80.83 23.59 10.38
C PHE A 210 -81.23 24.83 9.56
N VAL A 211 -82.53 25.05 9.42
CA VAL A 211 -83.07 26.13 8.58
C VAL A 211 -84.00 27.00 9.38
N VAL A 212 -83.78 28.31 9.35
CA VAL A 212 -84.67 29.32 9.95
C VAL A 212 -85.42 30.02 8.82
N LEU A 213 -86.75 29.95 8.88
CA LEU A 213 -87.64 30.73 8.03
C LEU A 213 -88.14 31.96 8.80
N HIS A 214 -88.36 33.06 8.09
CA HIS A 214 -88.95 34.27 8.63
C HIS A 214 -90.09 34.74 7.71
N ASN A 215 -91.19 35.21 8.31
CA ASN A 215 -92.35 35.67 7.58
C ASN A 215 -92.19 37.14 7.19
N ARG A 216 -92.44 37.49 5.93
CA ARG A 216 -92.37 38.89 5.47
C ARG A 216 -93.56 39.72 5.95
N ASP A 217 -94.71 39.09 6.08
CA ASP A 217 -95.96 39.77 6.38
C ASP A 217 -96.20 39.88 7.89
N ASP A 218 -95.62 38.95 8.66
CA ASP A 218 -95.66 38.90 10.11
C ASP A 218 -94.25 38.87 10.70
N LEU A 219 -93.73 40.05 11.01
CA LEU A 219 -92.31 40.23 11.31
C LEU A 219 -91.88 39.68 12.69
N ASP A 220 -92.85 39.27 13.52
CA ASP A 220 -92.56 38.61 14.78
C ASP A 220 -92.43 37.08 14.62
N HIS A 221 -92.75 36.53 13.44
CA HIS A 221 -92.96 35.11 13.24
C HIS A 221 -91.81 34.42 12.52
N TYR A 222 -91.15 33.51 13.24
CA TYR A 222 -90.08 32.65 12.74
C TYR A 222 -90.48 31.18 12.81
N TYR A 223 -89.93 30.39 11.91
CA TYR A 223 -90.13 28.93 11.87
C TYR A 223 -88.80 28.21 11.70
N ILE A 224 -88.49 27.27 12.59
CA ILE A 224 -87.24 26.51 12.56
C ILE A 224 -87.50 25.09 12.06
N ILE A 225 -86.78 24.69 11.03
CA ILE A 225 -86.83 23.36 10.43
C ILE A 225 -85.51 22.65 10.71
N ARG A 226 -85.62 21.39 11.14
CA ARG A 226 -84.52 20.45 11.15
C ARG A 226 -84.89 19.27 10.25
N SER A 227 -84.12 19.02 9.20
CA SER A 227 -84.41 17.93 8.27
C SER A 227 -83.21 17.55 7.40
N GLN A 228 -83.13 16.30 6.96
CA GLN A 228 -82.12 15.88 5.98
C GLN A 228 -82.30 16.61 4.66
N LYS A 229 -81.20 16.81 3.92
CA LYS A 229 -81.18 17.55 2.64
C LYS A 229 -82.30 17.12 1.67
N ARG A 230 -82.59 15.82 1.58
CA ARG A 230 -83.62 15.26 0.70
C ARG A 230 -85.05 15.64 1.12
N ALA A 231 -85.31 15.73 2.42
CA ALA A 231 -86.64 16.04 2.96
C ALA A 231 -86.84 17.54 3.20
N LEU A 232 -85.78 18.33 3.30
CA LEU A 232 -85.81 19.77 3.57
C LEU A 232 -86.67 20.55 2.56
N THR A 233 -86.48 20.32 1.26
CA THR A 233 -87.24 21.02 0.21
C THR A 233 -88.74 20.75 0.31
N ALA A 234 -89.13 19.53 0.71
CA ALA A 234 -90.53 19.17 0.91
C ALA A 234 -91.10 19.86 2.16
N SER A 235 -90.35 19.88 3.27
CA SER A 235 -90.74 20.57 4.51
C SER A 235 -90.94 22.08 4.28
N ILE A 236 -89.98 22.75 3.62
CA ILE A 236 -90.10 24.18 3.28
C ILE A 236 -91.33 24.44 2.40
N ARG A 237 -91.58 23.58 1.41
CA ARG A 237 -92.75 23.72 0.52
C ARG A 237 -94.06 23.57 1.28
N SER A 238 -94.13 22.64 2.23
CA SER A 238 -95.32 22.44 3.06
C SER A 238 -95.62 23.68 3.91
N ILE A 239 -94.62 24.25 4.56
CA ILE A 239 -94.77 25.45 5.40
C ILE A 239 -95.16 26.66 4.54
N ARG A 240 -94.54 26.82 3.37
CA ARG A 240 -94.91 27.90 2.43
C ARG A 240 -96.33 27.77 1.86
N LYS A 241 -96.92 26.58 1.87
CA LYS A 241 -98.33 26.41 1.48
C LYS A 241 -99.27 27.01 2.53
N GLU A 242 -98.90 26.93 3.80
CA GLU A 242 -99.66 27.47 4.93
C GLU A 242 -99.35 28.95 5.17
N TYR A 243 -98.08 29.35 4.99
CA TYR A 243 -97.58 30.70 5.15
C TYR A 243 -96.79 31.15 3.91
N PRO A 244 -97.48 31.67 2.85
CA PRO A 244 -96.84 31.97 1.56
C PRO A 244 -95.70 33.00 1.61
N ALA A 245 -95.72 33.88 2.60
CA ALA A 245 -94.74 34.95 2.77
C ALA A 245 -93.46 34.52 3.53
N MET A 246 -93.34 33.25 3.92
CA MET A 246 -92.14 32.69 4.58
C MET A 246 -90.96 32.54 3.59
N TYR A 247 -89.81 33.11 3.93
CA TYR A 247 -88.55 32.92 3.19
C TYR A 247 -87.46 32.32 4.09
N VAL A 248 -86.47 31.68 3.47
CA VAL A 248 -85.33 31.12 4.19
C VAL A 248 -84.41 32.27 4.57
N LEU A 249 -84.24 32.46 5.88
CA LEU A 249 -83.31 33.44 6.43
C LEU A 249 -81.93 32.82 6.62
N VAL A 250 -81.85 31.61 7.16
CA VAL A 250 -80.59 30.87 7.38
C VAL A 250 -80.76 29.41 6.97
N ASP A 251 -79.74 28.86 6.30
CA ASP A 251 -79.61 27.43 5.98
C ASP A 251 -78.18 27.01 6.33
N GLU A 252 -78.01 26.34 7.45
CA GLU A 252 -76.72 25.83 7.89
C GLU A 252 -76.67 24.30 7.83
N ILE A 253 -75.52 23.82 7.36
CA ILE A 253 -75.17 22.40 7.37
C ILE A 253 -74.46 22.12 8.68
N ASP A 254 -75.10 21.34 9.54
CA ASP A 254 -74.52 20.94 10.82
C ASP A 254 -73.61 19.72 10.62
N TYR A 255 -72.31 19.89 10.84
CA TYR A 255 -71.32 18.79 10.85
C TYR A 255 -71.23 18.09 12.21
N THR A 256 -71.86 18.63 13.25
CA THR A 256 -71.77 18.16 14.64
C THR A 256 -73.14 17.90 15.22
N HIS A 257 -73.72 16.77 14.81
CA HIS A 257 -74.92 16.14 15.35
C HIS A 257 -76.15 17.06 15.55
N PRO A 258 -77.16 16.97 14.66
CA PRO A 258 -78.33 17.85 14.68
C PRO A 258 -79.30 17.62 15.86
N LYS A 259 -79.03 16.60 16.69
CA LYS A 259 -79.77 16.39 17.96
C LYS A 259 -79.35 17.39 19.04
N ASN A 260 -78.13 17.91 19.02
CA ASN A 260 -77.65 18.79 20.08
C ASN A 260 -77.89 20.26 19.76
N LEU A 261 -77.54 20.76 18.57
CA LEU A 261 -77.67 22.20 18.30
C LEU A 261 -79.12 22.71 18.40
N PHE A 262 -80.09 21.99 17.85
CA PHE A 262 -81.51 22.38 17.93
C PHE A 262 -82.08 22.28 19.35
N ILE A 263 -81.70 21.25 20.12
CA ILE A 263 -82.16 21.08 21.50
C ILE A 263 -81.50 22.12 22.40
N LEU A 264 -80.19 22.32 22.28
CA LEU A 264 -79.41 23.32 23.01
C LEU A 264 -79.86 24.74 22.67
N PHE A 265 -80.18 25.03 21.40
CA PHE A 265 -80.74 26.31 21.00
C PHE A 265 -82.12 26.54 21.65
N LYS A 266 -83.01 25.54 21.63
CA LYS A 266 -84.30 25.61 22.33
C LYS A 266 -84.14 25.76 23.84
N GLN A 267 -83.24 24.99 24.44
CA GLN A 267 -82.96 25.01 25.86
C GLN A 267 -82.37 26.36 26.27
N TYR A 268 -81.43 26.91 25.49
CA TYR A 268 -80.87 28.25 25.68
C TYR A 268 -81.97 29.31 25.63
N LEU A 269 -82.87 29.25 24.65
CA LEU A 269 -84.01 30.17 24.56
C LEU A 269 -84.97 30.08 25.75
N ILE A 270 -85.19 28.87 26.30
CA ILE A 270 -86.03 28.63 27.48
C ILE A 270 -85.34 29.10 28.77
N GLU A 271 -84.06 28.73 28.96
CA GLU A 271 -83.28 29.00 30.17
C GLU A 271 -82.94 30.48 30.32
N HIS A 272 -82.59 31.14 29.21
CA HIS A 272 -82.21 32.56 29.22
C HIS A 272 -83.42 33.51 29.20
N LYS A 273 -84.65 32.99 29.44
CA LYS A 273 -85.94 33.72 29.52
C LYS A 273 -85.84 35.10 28.91
N ASN A 274 -85.64 35.15 27.59
CA ASN A 274 -85.83 36.41 26.91
C ASN A 274 -87.34 36.64 27.00
N ASP A 275 -87.78 37.56 27.85
CA ASP A 275 -89.21 37.93 28.01
C ASP A 275 -89.86 38.30 26.67
N ASN A 276 -89.03 38.51 25.66
CA ASN A 276 -89.36 38.89 24.30
C ASN A 276 -89.33 37.72 23.29
N ILE A 277 -89.00 36.48 23.66
CA ILE A 277 -88.99 35.33 22.73
C ILE A 277 -89.88 34.22 23.28
N PHE A 278 -90.88 33.82 22.50
CA PHE A 278 -91.77 32.73 22.83
C PHE A 278 -91.62 31.58 21.83
N VAL A 279 -91.35 30.37 22.32
CA VAL A 279 -91.11 29.19 21.49
C VAL A 279 -92.24 28.18 21.68
N THR A 280 -92.96 27.85 20.61
CA THR A 280 -93.95 26.77 20.57
C THR A 280 -93.62 25.78 19.48
N HIS A 281 -93.16 24.59 19.88
CA HIS A 281 -92.67 23.55 18.97
C HIS A 281 -91.59 24.10 18.03
N ASN A 282 -91.92 24.38 16.78
CA ASN A 282 -90.99 24.88 15.76
C ASN A 282 -91.21 26.36 15.43
N HIS A 283 -92.26 26.97 16.01
CA HIS A 283 -92.55 28.38 15.87
C HIS A 283 -91.82 29.17 16.96
N VAL A 284 -91.22 30.27 16.56
CA VAL A 284 -90.59 31.22 17.46
C VAL A 284 -91.23 32.58 17.18
N HIS A 285 -91.89 33.14 18.18
CA HIS A 285 -92.44 34.50 18.15
C HIS A 285 -91.52 35.43 18.92
N VAL A 286 -91.25 36.62 18.37
CA VAL A 286 -90.33 37.56 19.00
C VAL A 286 -90.95 38.95 19.15
N PHE A 287 -91.14 39.38 20.40
CA PHE A 287 -91.83 40.61 20.79
C PHE A 287 -90.87 41.81 20.97
N ASP A 288 -91.03 42.77 20.05
CA ASP A 288 -90.76 44.22 20.12
C ASP A 288 -89.39 44.79 20.57
N THR A 289 -88.29 44.09 20.31
CA THR A 289 -86.94 44.70 20.07
C THR A 289 -86.14 43.99 18.97
N TYR A 290 -86.78 43.06 18.26
CA TYR A 290 -86.15 42.07 17.37
C TYR A 290 -86.76 42.06 15.96
N ILE A 291 -87.76 42.90 15.74
CA ILE A 291 -88.52 42.97 14.50
C ILE A 291 -87.76 43.89 13.53
N THR A 292 -87.08 43.30 12.55
CA THR A 292 -86.42 44.04 11.48
C THR A 292 -87.02 43.66 10.13
N ARG A 293 -87.33 44.67 9.30
CA ARG A 293 -87.67 44.47 7.89
C ARG A 293 -86.38 44.31 7.08
N SER A 294 -85.63 43.26 7.38
CA SER A 294 -84.44 42.88 6.63
C SER A 294 -84.60 41.46 6.12
N THR A 295 -83.87 41.15 5.05
CA THR A 295 -83.63 39.77 4.60
C THR A 295 -82.19 39.34 4.89
N VAL A 296 -81.40 40.22 5.53
CA VAL A 296 -79.99 39.98 5.85
C VAL A 296 -79.94 39.32 7.24
N PRO A 297 -79.36 38.12 7.39
CA PRO A 297 -79.38 37.36 8.63
C PRO A 297 -78.83 38.10 9.85
N THR A 298 -77.80 38.94 9.64
CA THR A 298 -77.14 39.73 10.69
C THR A 298 -78.05 40.79 11.32
N ASP A 299 -79.12 41.18 10.65
CA ASP A 299 -80.05 42.19 11.19
C ASP A 299 -81.10 41.56 12.13
N HIS A 300 -81.09 40.23 12.26
CA HIS A 300 -82.00 39.47 13.12
C HIS A 300 -81.26 39.01 14.37
N LYS A 301 -81.58 39.60 15.51
CA LYS A 301 -80.93 39.26 16.79
C LYS A 301 -81.19 37.81 17.24
N LEU A 302 -82.23 37.13 16.74
CA LEU A 302 -82.40 35.67 16.90
C LEU A 302 -81.24 34.88 16.27
N ILE A 303 -80.71 35.35 15.14
CA ILE A 303 -79.53 34.76 14.49
C ILE A 303 -78.27 35.06 15.29
N HIS A 304 -78.14 36.24 15.90
CA HIS A 304 -77.03 36.50 16.83
C HIS A 304 -77.04 35.57 18.05
N VAL A 305 -78.22 35.28 18.60
CA VAL A 305 -78.36 34.29 19.68
C VAL A 305 -77.94 32.91 19.18
N PHE A 306 -78.34 32.53 17.97
CA PHE A 306 -77.92 31.27 17.36
C PHE A 306 -76.39 31.19 17.18
N GLU A 307 -75.75 32.23 16.67
CA GLU A 307 -74.28 32.30 16.55
C GLU A 307 -73.57 32.25 17.91
N THR A 308 -74.17 32.84 18.95
CA THR A 308 -73.62 32.79 20.32
C THR A 308 -73.70 31.38 20.91
N VAL A 309 -74.80 30.68 20.70
CA VAL A 309 -74.94 29.27 21.12
C VAL A 309 -73.93 28.40 20.36
N LYS A 310 -73.77 28.65 19.06
CA LYS A 310 -72.80 27.95 18.21
C LYS A 310 -71.37 28.18 18.68
N SER A 311 -70.96 29.42 18.98
CA SER A 311 -69.62 29.69 19.51
C SER A 311 -69.41 29.04 20.88
N THR A 312 -70.41 29.08 21.77
CA THR A 312 -70.34 28.43 23.10
C THR A 312 -70.13 26.92 23.02
N ILE A 313 -70.64 26.26 21.97
CA ILE A 313 -70.44 24.82 21.73
C ILE A 313 -69.07 24.54 21.10
N VAL A 314 -68.61 25.40 20.21
CA VAL A 314 -67.36 25.19 19.44
C VAL A 314 -66.10 25.59 20.22
N GLN A 315 -66.18 26.60 21.09
CA GLN A 315 -65.02 27.12 21.85
C GLN A 315 -64.36 26.06 22.75
N PRO A 316 -65.11 25.30 23.58
CA PRO A 316 -64.50 24.31 24.47
C PRO A 316 -63.77 23.19 23.73
N LEU A 317 -64.25 22.83 22.52
CA LEU A 317 -63.60 21.86 21.66
C LEU A 317 -62.28 22.38 21.09
N GLN A 318 -62.24 23.66 20.68
CA GLN A 318 -61.01 24.30 20.19
C GLN A 318 -59.98 24.47 21.32
N ASP A 319 -60.41 24.91 22.50
CA ASP A 319 -59.54 25.10 23.67
C ASP A 319 -58.90 23.77 24.11
N THR A 320 -59.65 22.66 24.04
CA THR A 320 -59.14 21.32 24.37
C THR A 320 -58.10 20.84 23.34
N ILE A 321 -58.31 21.12 22.05
CA ILE A 321 -57.36 20.78 20.98
C ILE A 321 -56.07 21.60 21.10
N GLU A 322 -56.17 22.88 21.48
CA GLU A 322 -55.00 23.75 21.67
C GLU A 322 -54.19 23.40 22.93
N HIS A 323 -54.85 23.02 24.03
CA HIS A 323 -54.15 22.54 25.24
C HIS A 323 -53.40 21.21 25.06
N VAL A 324 -53.77 20.40 24.06
CA VAL A 324 -53.09 19.12 23.73
C VAL A 324 -51.95 19.31 22.71
N ARG A 325 -51.82 20.50 22.11
CA ARG A 325 -50.76 20.82 21.14
C ARG A 325 -49.46 21.37 21.74
N VAL A 326 -49.41 21.56 23.07
CA VAL A 326 -48.21 21.94 23.84
C VAL A 326 -47.67 20.69 24.52
#